data_AF-A0A3M1CUM0-F1
#
_entry.id   AF-A0A3M1CUM0-F1
#
_cell.length_a   1.000
_cell.length_b   1.000
_cell.length_c   1.000
_cell.angle_alpha   90.00
_cell.angle_beta   90.00
_cell.angle_gamma   90.00
#
_symmetry.space_group_name_H-M   'P 1'
#
loop_
_entity.id
_entity.type
_entity.pdbx_description
1 polymer ?
#
loop_
_entity_poly.entity_id
_entity_poly.type
_entity_poly.pdbx_seq_one_letter_code
_entity_poly.pdbx_strand_id
1 'polypeptide(L)'
;MTAGLANYQATLGSWLGGELYRAVSRNLTAEKLAGFVTQGLDAAIQTGTRKAFLSIDGEVDESAVDDFAQALADQYSDLGAKWLETEDGRALVESLQGWVDAHPATVATVALLAAGAAVLANAPIPEITQKFRLPHGFDAEVAARVGKLRAVALEKVKAKLSYKSDMLVAAIQLDHERGASPTGTFDATYGREDSHQLKVDGKLSEAGLELYDVTGIYRPREGREARVGVTGGADTDTTIKAAIQTVDGDVTTSHDVEYDTDSRVLTVRDAATILRDGSRLDVTTSMASTGAVTGSFMHTRQHGTEGLESRVGAEFSRTPSGSGSAWDDSTEQKLKLGMTYTRADLQAELDAVLASTGEHSLTGSVEKDFGGNWKGGANFELTAADGGLAEIGAFYGFQDPEEFETWLARYKYTKADGKHQVDLLIEKKLGEIYARLQQQAAVSKKGNEATTTAQAGYFLNEDVAIFGGLGYQRDTRGTHHFIPQAGVQVGGVPVSVSYDTATRAVSVGITLKFGR
;
A
#
# COMPACT_ATOMS: atom_id res chain seq x y z
N MET A 1 27.18 5.09 11.42
CA MET A 1 26.70 5.32 12.80
C MET A 1 27.15 6.66 13.41
N THR A 2 28.32 7.20 13.07
CA THR A 2 28.83 8.46 13.65
C THR A 2 28.04 9.72 13.28
N ALA A 3 27.40 9.77 12.11
CA ALA A 3 26.58 10.92 11.67
C ALA A 3 25.24 11.04 12.42
N GLY A 4 24.56 9.92 12.69
CA GLY A 4 23.31 9.91 13.47
C GLY A 4 23.53 10.27 14.95
N LEU A 5 24.65 9.82 15.52
CA LEU A 5 25.08 10.21 16.86
C LEU A 5 25.35 11.72 16.91
N ALA A 6 26.10 12.27 15.95
CA ALA A 6 26.39 13.70 15.87
C ALA A 6 25.12 14.56 15.74
N ASN A 7 24.09 14.07 15.03
CA ASN A 7 22.83 14.81 14.83
C ASN A 7 21.90 14.75 16.05
N TYR A 8 21.82 13.59 16.73
CA TYR A 8 21.18 13.46 18.03
C TYR A 8 21.86 14.37 19.06
N GLN A 9 23.19 14.37 19.08
CA GLN A 9 24.03 15.18 19.95
C GLN A 9 23.85 16.69 19.68
N ALA A 10 23.82 17.10 18.41
CA ALA A 10 23.56 18.49 18.04
C ALA A 10 22.14 18.95 18.39
N THR A 11 21.13 18.10 18.20
CA THR A 11 19.73 18.42 18.51
C THR A 11 19.50 18.51 20.02
N LEU A 12 19.97 17.51 20.76
CA LEU A 12 19.93 17.49 22.23
C LEU A 12 20.74 18.67 22.81
N GLY A 13 21.85 19.04 22.18
CA GLY A 13 22.70 20.17 22.54
C GLY A 13 22.10 21.53 22.28
N SER A 14 21.40 21.69 21.15
CA SER A 14 20.66 22.92 20.85
C SER A 14 19.50 23.13 21.82
N TRP A 15 18.93 22.04 22.34
CA TRP A 15 17.71 22.07 23.14
C TRP A 15 17.97 22.17 24.65
N LEU A 16 18.93 21.42 25.19
CA LEU A 16 19.30 21.47 26.61
C LEU A 16 20.19 22.69 26.94
N GLY A 17 20.76 23.34 25.92
CA GLY A 17 21.79 24.36 26.08
C GLY A 17 23.17 23.72 26.31
N GLY A 18 24.22 24.44 25.89
CA GLY A 18 25.57 23.87 25.76
C GLY A 18 26.22 23.38 27.06
N GLU A 19 25.80 23.88 28.23
CA GLU A 19 26.31 23.46 29.54
C GLU A 19 25.59 22.21 30.06
N LEU A 20 24.25 22.21 30.08
CA LEU A 20 23.46 21.07 30.54
C LEU A 20 23.61 19.87 29.60
N TYR A 21 23.69 20.11 28.29
CA TYR A 21 24.01 19.08 27.33
C TYR A 21 25.39 18.45 27.59
N ARG A 22 26.41 19.25 27.93
CA ARG A 22 27.75 18.71 28.25
C ARG A 22 27.75 17.87 29.53
N ALA A 23 26.89 18.19 30.50
CA ALA A 23 26.71 17.40 31.72
C ALA A 23 25.97 16.07 31.44
N VAL A 24 24.91 16.10 30.64
CA VAL A 24 24.00 14.97 30.37
C VAL A 24 24.57 13.99 29.32
N SER A 25 25.11 14.51 28.21
CA SER A 25 25.50 13.72 27.04
C SER A 25 26.67 12.76 27.26
N ARG A 26 27.50 13.00 28.29
CA ARG A 26 28.60 12.10 28.66
C ARG A 26 28.11 10.80 29.31
N ASN A 27 26.97 10.88 30.01
CA ASN A 27 26.45 9.78 30.83
C ASN A 27 25.22 9.11 30.21
N LEU A 28 24.51 9.79 29.29
CA LEU A 28 23.30 9.30 28.60
C LEU A 28 23.51 9.14 27.09
N THR A 29 24.30 8.14 26.70
CA THR A 29 24.50 7.76 25.29
C THR A 29 23.39 6.82 24.79
N ALA A 30 23.09 6.84 23.50
CA ALA A 30 22.08 5.97 22.88
C ALA A 30 22.32 4.47 23.14
N GLU A 31 23.58 4.02 23.11
CA GLU A 31 23.95 2.63 23.39
C GLU A 31 23.72 2.24 24.87
N LYS A 32 24.08 3.12 25.81
CA LYS A 32 23.80 2.90 27.24
C LYS A 32 22.29 2.83 27.52
N LEU A 33 21.50 3.74 26.94
CA LEU A 33 20.05 3.76 27.09
C LEU A 33 19.35 2.54 26.48
N ALA A 34 19.77 2.12 25.28
CA ALA A 34 19.26 0.90 24.66
C ALA A 34 19.59 -0.34 25.50
N GLY A 35 20.81 -0.43 26.05
CA GLY A 35 21.20 -1.52 26.95
C GLY A 35 20.34 -1.62 28.22
N PHE A 36 19.97 -0.50 28.83
CA PHE A 36 19.08 -0.48 30.00
C PHE A 36 17.64 -0.88 29.68
N VAL A 37 17.12 -0.45 28.53
CA VAL A 37 15.77 -0.82 28.08
C VAL A 37 15.69 -2.31 27.76
N THR A 38 16.68 -2.86 27.07
CA THR A 38 16.71 -4.29 26.76
C THR A 38 16.83 -5.15 28.03
N GLN A 39 17.65 -4.75 29.01
CA GLN A 39 17.78 -5.48 30.28
C GLN A 39 16.49 -5.46 31.13
N GLY A 40 15.77 -4.33 31.17
CA GLY A 40 14.49 -4.25 31.88
C GLY A 40 13.39 -5.06 31.22
N LEU A 41 13.36 -5.07 29.89
CA LEU A 41 12.41 -5.86 29.12
C LEU A 41 12.68 -7.37 29.25
N ASP A 42 13.94 -7.80 29.14
CA ASP A 42 14.32 -9.22 29.29
C ASP A 42 14.02 -9.73 30.72
N ALA A 43 14.27 -8.92 31.75
CA ALA A 43 13.97 -9.27 33.13
C ALA A 43 12.46 -9.37 33.40
N ALA A 44 11.66 -8.43 32.85
CA ALA A 44 10.21 -8.46 32.97
C ALA A 44 9.59 -9.64 32.21
N ILE A 45 10.11 -9.96 31.03
CA ILE A 45 9.71 -11.14 30.24
C ILE A 45 10.05 -12.41 31.01
N GLN A 46 11.25 -12.57 31.54
CA GLN A 46 11.62 -13.77 32.32
C GLN A 46 10.77 -13.96 33.59
N THR A 47 10.33 -12.86 34.20
CA THR A 47 9.54 -12.88 35.44
C THR A 47 8.06 -13.14 35.16
N GLY A 48 7.47 -12.51 34.14
CA GLY A 48 6.04 -12.64 33.82
C GLY A 48 5.68 -13.85 32.95
N THR A 49 6.53 -14.22 31.97
CA THR A 49 6.21 -15.35 31.07
C THR A 49 6.24 -16.70 31.79
N ARG A 50 7.06 -16.87 32.85
CA ARG A 50 7.07 -18.12 33.64
C ARG A 50 5.77 -18.38 34.39
N LYS A 51 5.06 -17.35 34.84
CA LYS A 51 3.76 -17.49 35.51
C LYS A 51 2.63 -17.65 34.50
N ALA A 52 2.61 -16.82 33.45
CA ALA A 52 1.52 -16.79 32.47
C ALA A 52 1.48 -18.03 31.55
N PHE A 53 2.62 -18.67 31.25
CA PHE A 53 2.66 -19.86 30.39
C PHE A 53 2.54 -21.19 31.13
N LEU A 54 2.62 -21.23 32.48
CA LEU A 54 2.51 -22.48 33.24
C LEU A 54 1.08 -22.82 33.69
N SER A 55 0.11 -21.93 33.48
CA SER A 55 -1.32 -22.22 33.64
C SER A 55 -1.90 -22.73 32.32
N ILE A 56 -1.86 -24.05 32.10
CA ILE A 56 -2.33 -24.76 30.89
C ILE A 56 -3.86 -24.94 30.90
N ASP A 57 -4.62 -24.00 31.44
CA ASP A 57 -6.10 -24.12 31.54
C ASP A 57 -6.86 -23.09 30.68
N GLY A 58 -6.17 -22.35 29.81
CA GLY A 58 -6.80 -21.63 28.69
C GLY A 58 -7.51 -20.32 29.02
N GLU A 59 -7.58 -19.91 30.29
CA GLU A 59 -8.02 -18.57 30.67
C GLU A 59 -6.79 -17.68 30.91
N VAL A 60 -6.70 -16.58 30.14
CA VAL A 60 -5.72 -15.52 30.39
C VAL A 60 -6.19 -14.76 31.62
N ASP A 61 -5.55 -15.02 32.76
CA ASP A 61 -5.81 -14.31 34.00
C ASP A 61 -5.47 -12.82 33.81
N GLU A 62 -6.46 -11.92 33.92
CA GLU A 62 -6.26 -10.47 33.83
C GLU A 62 -5.22 -9.99 34.85
N SER A 63 -5.11 -10.68 36.01
CA SER A 63 -4.09 -10.38 37.00
C SER A 63 -2.67 -10.75 36.55
N ALA A 64 -2.50 -11.60 35.54
CA ALA A 64 -1.18 -11.90 34.95
C ALA A 64 -0.67 -10.74 34.07
N VAL A 65 -1.58 -9.97 33.46
CA VAL A 65 -1.25 -8.76 32.70
C VAL A 65 -0.87 -7.64 33.66
N ASP A 66 -1.60 -7.49 34.76
CA ASP A 66 -1.28 -6.54 35.84
C ASP A 66 0.03 -6.94 36.56
N ASP A 67 0.26 -8.23 36.82
CA ASP A 67 1.51 -8.76 37.38
C ASP A 67 2.70 -8.52 36.43
N PHE A 68 2.51 -8.66 35.12
CA PHE A 68 3.55 -8.35 34.13
C PHE A 68 3.84 -6.86 34.04
N ALA A 69 2.80 -6.02 34.03
CA ALA A 69 2.94 -4.57 34.01
C ALA A 69 3.59 -4.04 35.30
N GLN A 70 3.20 -4.60 36.46
CA GLN A 70 3.80 -4.30 37.76
C GLN A 70 5.24 -4.80 37.83
N ALA A 71 5.53 -6.02 37.38
CA ALA A 71 6.90 -6.53 37.30
C ALA A 71 7.77 -5.68 36.37
N LEU A 72 7.22 -5.20 35.26
CA LEU A 72 7.91 -4.29 34.35
C LEU A 72 8.17 -2.94 35.03
N ALA A 73 7.19 -2.37 35.73
CA ALA A 73 7.34 -1.14 36.49
C ALA A 73 8.38 -1.27 37.64
N ASP A 74 8.32 -2.36 38.40
CA ASP A 74 9.24 -2.67 39.49
C ASP A 74 10.68 -2.87 38.96
N GLN A 75 10.84 -3.59 37.85
CA GLN A 75 12.15 -3.79 37.23
C GLN A 75 12.73 -2.48 36.66
N TYR A 76 11.92 -1.64 36.02
CA TYR A 76 12.41 -0.35 35.52
C TYR A 76 12.69 0.65 36.66
N SER A 77 11.94 0.59 37.76
CA SER A 77 12.21 1.37 38.97
C SER A 77 13.52 0.92 39.63
N ASP A 78 13.72 -0.38 39.81
CA ASP A 78 14.95 -0.96 40.38
C ASP A 78 16.16 -0.73 39.47
N LEU A 79 16.00 -0.85 38.16
CA LEU A 79 17.06 -0.56 37.19
C LEU A 79 17.41 0.94 37.16
N GLY A 80 16.41 1.81 37.28
CA GLY A 80 16.62 3.25 37.42
C GLY A 80 17.38 3.59 38.70
N ALA A 81 17.00 3.00 39.83
CA ALA A 81 17.69 3.19 41.12
C ALA A 81 19.12 2.64 41.09
N LYS A 82 19.31 1.39 40.62
CA LYS A 82 20.65 0.78 40.45
C LYS A 82 21.50 1.57 39.47
N TRP A 83 20.91 2.10 38.41
CA TRP A 83 21.64 2.94 37.47
C TRP A 83 22.10 4.25 38.11
N LEU A 84 21.25 4.92 38.90
CA LEU A 84 21.64 6.11 39.67
C LEU A 84 22.77 5.82 40.67
N GLU A 85 22.90 4.57 41.12
CA GLU A 85 24.00 4.11 41.97
C GLU A 85 25.28 3.74 41.19
N THR A 86 25.22 3.57 39.87
CA THR A 86 26.42 3.35 39.03
C THR A 86 27.28 4.60 38.95
N GLU A 87 28.55 4.44 38.57
CA GLU A 87 29.47 5.57 38.38
C GLU A 87 28.92 6.61 37.39
N ASP A 88 28.27 6.17 36.30
CA ASP A 88 27.62 7.05 35.32
C ASP A 88 26.41 7.79 35.90
N GLY A 89 25.57 7.09 36.68
CA GLY A 89 24.40 7.70 37.32
C GLY A 89 24.77 8.69 38.42
N ARG A 90 25.77 8.36 39.25
CA ARG A 90 26.33 9.29 40.25
C ARG A 90 27.00 10.48 39.60
N ALA A 91 27.80 10.26 38.55
CA ALA A 91 28.43 11.33 37.79
C ALA A 91 27.38 12.25 37.13
N LEU A 92 26.27 11.69 36.65
CA LEU A 92 25.15 12.50 36.15
C LEU A 92 24.53 13.32 37.29
N VAL A 93 24.21 12.71 38.44
CA VAL A 93 23.61 13.40 39.59
C VAL A 93 24.53 14.49 40.14
N GLU A 94 25.84 14.23 40.28
CA GLU A 94 26.84 15.21 40.71
C GLU A 94 27.01 16.35 39.69
N SER A 95 27.01 16.03 38.39
CA SER A 95 27.08 17.04 37.33
C SER A 95 25.84 17.92 37.26
N LEU A 96 24.68 17.39 37.68
CA LEU A 96 23.44 18.14 37.77
C LEU A 96 23.34 18.94 39.08
N GLN A 97 23.84 18.42 40.22
CA GLN A 97 23.80 19.12 41.52
C GLN A 97 24.43 20.52 41.48
N GLY A 98 25.58 20.69 40.81
CA GLY A 98 26.21 22.01 40.66
C GLY A 98 25.42 23.00 39.79
N TRP A 99 24.49 22.50 38.96
CA TRP A 99 23.61 23.29 38.09
C TRP A 99 22.22 23.53 38.72
N VAL A 100 21.75 22.59 39.57
CA VAL A 100 20.47 22.60 40.29
C VAL A 100 20.36 23.77 41.27
N ASP A 101 21.44 24.11 41.97
CA ASP A 101 21.46 25.22 42.93
C ASP A 101 21.25 26.59 42.25
N ALA A 102 21.53 26.70 40.96
CA ALA A 102 21.38 27.93 40.18
C ALA A 102 20.01 28.06 39.48
N HIS A 103 19.33 26.93 39.16
CA HIS A 103 18.09 26.94 38.38
C HIS A 103 17.08 25.84 38.82
N PRO A 104 16.58 25.86 40.06
CA PRO A 104 15.79 24.76 40.64
C PRO A 104 14.47 24.48 39.91
N ALA A 105 13.84 25.47 39.27
CA ALA A 105 12.61 25.30 38.49
C ALA A 105 12.84 24.61 37.12
N THR A 106 14.01 24.81 36.52
CA THR A 106 14.34 24.30 35.18
C THR A 106 14.72 22.83 35.23
N VAL A 107 15.31 22.36 36.34
CA VAL A 107 15.67 20.94 36.54
C VAL A 107 14.44 20.04 36.64
N ALA A 108 13.42 20.44 37.42
CA ALA A 108 12.17 19.67 37.51
C ALA A 108 11.48 19.55 36.15
N THR A 109 11.59 20.58 35.32
CA THR A 109 10.97 20.64 33.99
C THR A 109 11.79 19.86 32.95
N VAL A 110 13.13 19.89 33.02
CA VAL A 110 14.02 19.15 32.11
C VAL A 110 14.08 17.66 32.46
N ALA A 111 14.00 17.26 33.73
CA ALA A 111 13.89 15.84 34.12
C ALA A 111 12.53 15.24 33.67
N LEU A 112 11.43 15.99 33.81
CA LEU A 112 10.11 15.59 33.28
C LEU A 112 10.06 15.61 31.75
N LEU A 113 10.81 16.49 31.08
CA LEU A 113 10.82 16.62 29.62
C LEU A 113 11.85 15.73 28.91
N ALA A 114 12.94 15.33 29.56
CA ALA A 114 13.88 14.35 29.04
C ALA A 114 13.30 12.92 29.10
N ALA A 115 12.54 12.61 30.15
CA ALA A 115 11.64 11.46 30.15
C ALA A 115 10.47 11.66 29.16
N GLY A 116 10.02 12.91 28.99
CA GLY A 116 8.97 13.31 28.06
C GLY A 116 9.32 13.22 26.58
N ALA A 117 10.58 13.40 26.14
CA ALA A 117 10.93 13.48 24.72
C ALA A 117 10.87 12.12 23.99
N ALA A 118 11.15 11.02 24.69
CA ALA A 118 10.88 9.67 24.19
C ALA A 118 9.37 9.34 24.21
N VAL A 119 8.63 9.91 25.18
CA VAL A 119 7.17 9.76 25.35
C VAL A 119 6.36 10.72 24.44
N LEU A 120 6.95 11.80 23.92
CA LEU A 120 6.31 12.84 23.11
C LEU A 120 6.24 12.50 21.63
N ALA A 121 7.08 11.58 21.14
CA ALA A 121 7.00 11.10 19.76
C ALA A 121 5.76 10.24 19.49
N ASN A 122 5.05 9.78 20.55
CA ASN A 122 3.91 8.86 20.46
C ASN A 122 4.15 7.71 19.48
N ALA A 123 5.41 7.30 19.37
CA ALA A 123 5.84 6.33 18.40
C ALA A 123 5.17 5.01 18.80
N PRO A 124 4.51 4.31 17.85
CA PRO A 124 4.05 2.96 18.12
C PRO A 124 5.27 2.16 18.57
N ILE A 125 5.15 1.45 19.70
CA ILE A 125 6.17 0.47 20.06
C ILE A 125 6.16 -0.55 18.91
N PRO A 126 7.31 -0.84 18.28
CA PRO A 126 7.36 -1.79 17.19
C PRO A 126 6.77 -3.12 17.67
N GLU A 127 6.01 -3.76 16.79
CA GLU A 127 5.43 -5.08 17.06
C GLU A 127 6.54 -6.04 17.45
N ILE A 128 6.42 -6.65 18.64
CA ILE A 128 7.38 -7.60 19.15
C ILE A 128 6.97 -8.95 18.58
N THR A 129 7.71 -9.44 17.59
CA THR A 129 7.48 -10.74 16.95
C THR A 129 8.52 -11.75 17.41
N GLN A 130 8.08 -12.86 17.98
CA GLN A 130 8.91 -14.00 18.33
C GLN A 130 8.51 -15.22 17.50
N LYS A 131 9.47 -15.79 16.78
CA LYS A 131 9.29 -17.02 15.98
C LYS A 131 9.94 -18.20 16.70
N PHE A 132 9.20 -19.30 16.76
CA PHE A 132 9.62 -20.56 17.36
C PHE A 132 9.56 -21.64 16.29
N ARG A 133 10.70 -22.26 15.99
CA ARG A 133 10.72 -23.49 15.18
C ARG A 133 10.42 -24.67 16.09
N LEU A 134 9.36 -25.40 15.77
CA LEU A 134 8.95 -26.60 16.49
C LEU A 134 9.39 -27.85 15.70
N PRO A 135 9.49 -29.03 16.35
CA PRO A 135 9.79 -30.27 15.65
C PRO A 135 8.75 -30.61 14.58
N HIS A 136 9.13 -31.49 13.66
CA HIS A 136 8.24 -32.06 12.64
C HIS A 136 7.62 -31.05 11.66
N GLY A 137 8.31 -29.94 11.37
CA GLY A 137 7.89 -28.98 10.34
C GLY A 137 6.84 -27.96 10.80
N PHE A 138 6.63 -27.84 12.12
CA PHE A 138 5.79 -26.79 12.70
C PHE A 138 6.61 -25.54 13.00
N ASP A 139 6.04 -24.37 12.74
CA ASP A 139 6.57 -23.06 13.12
C ASP A 139 5.47 -22.29 13.84
N ALA A 140 5.75 -21.77 15.03
CA ALA A 140 4.85 -20.89 15.77
C ALA A 140 5.41 -19.47 15.79
N GLU A 141 4.54 -18.47 15.68
CA GLU A 141 4.88 -17.07 15.73
C GLU A 141 3.89 -16.36 16.65
N VAL A 142 4.42 -15.63 17.62
CA VAL A 142 3.61 -14.76 18.49
C VAL A 142 4.10 -13.35 18.25
N ALA A 143 3.16 -12.46 17.92
CA ALA A 143 3.43 -11.05 17.76
C ALA A 143 2.52 -10.24 18.67
N ALA A 144 3.10 -9.28 19.38
CA ALA A 144 2.37 -8.39 20.27
C ALA A 144 2.68 -6.95 19.88
N ARG A 145 1.62 -6.21 19.54
CA ARG A 145 1.69 -4.76 19.41
C ARG A 145 1.30 -4.17 20.75
N VAL A 146 2.32 -3.77 21.50
CA VAL A 146 2.13 -2.88 22.63
C VAL A 146 1.84 -1.51 22.04
N GLY A 147 0.84 -0.82 22.57
CA GLY A 147 0.38 0.45 22.03
C GLY A 147 1.43 1.54 22.09
N LYS A 148 0.98 2.78 21.98
CA LYS A 148 1.90 3.90 22.01
C LYS A 148 2.57 4.03 23.39
N LEU A 149 3.80 4.55 23.43
CA LEU A 149 4.56 4.79 24.66
C LEU A 149 3.80 5.60 25.75
N ARG A 150 2.76 6.37 25.38
CA ARG A 150 1.89 7.13 26.31
C ARG A 150 0.75 6.32 26.94
N ALA A 151 0.39 5.18 26.34
CA ALA A 151 -0.68 4.31 26.76
C ALA A 151 -0.22 2.87 26.49
N VAL A 152 0.68 2.38 27.34
CA VAL A 152 1.16 1.00 27.30
C VAL A 152 -0.04 0.10 27.59
N ALA A 153 -0.70 -0.31 26.51
CA ALA A 153 -1.79 -1.25 26.52
C ALA A 153 -1.58 -2.18 25.34
N LEU A 154 -1.90 -3.44 25.53
CA LEU A 154 -1.86 -4.41 24.44
C LEU A 154 -2.90 -3.99 23.39
N GLU A 155 -2.45 -3.46 22.26
CA GLU A 155 -3.34 -3.02 21.17
C GLU A 155 -3.71 -4.20 20.29
N LYS A 156 -2.76 -5.11 20.03
CA LYS A 156 -2.96 -6.29 19.22
C LYS A 156 -2.13 -7.46 19.72
N VAL A 157 -2.74 -8.64 19.74
CA VAL A 157 -2.04 -9.92 19.85
C VAL A 157 -2.31 -10.71 18.60
N LYS A 158 -1.25 -11.28 18.05
CA LYS A 158 -1.28 -12.18 16.92
C LYS A 158 -0.58 -13.47 17.29
N ALA A 159 -1.23 -14.59 17.04
CA ALA A 159 -0.64 -15.91 17.17
C ALA A 159 -0.81 -16.65 15.85
N LYS A 160 0.28 -17.12 15.26
CA LYS A 160 0.29 -17.89 14.03
C LYS A 160 0.95 -19.23 14.28
N LEU A 161 0.29 -20.31 13.86
CA LEU A 161 0.85 -21.65 13.81
C LEU A 161 0.87 -22.07 12.35
N SER A 162 2.03 -22.42 11.83
CA SER A 162 2.21 -22.95 10.49
C SER A 162 2.81 -24.34 10.52
N TYR A 163 2.49 -25.14 9.52
CA TYR A 163 2.99 -26.48 9.27
C TYR A 163 3.47 -26.56 7.83
N LYS A 164 4.65 -27.13 7.62
CA LYS A 164 5.22 -27.36 6.29
C LYS A 164 5.78 -28.77 6.18
N SER A 165 5.32 -29.47 5.16
CA SER A 165 5.82 -30.75 4.68
C SER A 165 5.94 -30.73 3.15
N ASP A 166 6.40 -31.83 2.56
CA ASP A 166 6.56 -31.94 1.10
C ASP A 166 5.26 -31.77 0.31
N MET A 167 4.13 -32.15 0.91
CA MET A 167 2.82 -32.16 0.23
C MET A 167 1.79 -31.26 0.91
N LEU A 168 2.05 -30.74 2.10
CA LEU A 168 1.11 -29.90 2.84
C LEU A 168 1.82 -28.70 3.43
N VAL A 169 1.32 -27.52 3.10
CA VAL A 169 1.62 -26.26 3.79
C VAL A 169 0.31 -25.79 4.39
N ALA A 170 0.28 -25.49 5.67
CA ALA A 170 -0.90 -24.90 6.30
C ALA A 170 -0.48 -23.85 7.32
N ALA A 171 -1.31 -22.83 7.52
CA ALA A 171 -1.20 -21.96 8.66
C ALA A 171 -2.57 -21.58 9.20
N ILE A 172 -2.62 -21.35 10.51
CA ILE A 172 -3.74 -20.73 11.20
C ILE A 172 -3.16 -19.54 11.93
N GLN A 173 -3.81 -18.39 11.78
CA GLN A 173 -3.45 -17.15 12.46
C GLN A 173 -4.68 -16.64 13.21
N LEU A 174 -4.51 -16.28 14.46
CA LEU A 174 -5.50 -15.63 15.29
C LEU A 174 -5.00 -14.23 15.60
N ASP A 175 -5.87 -13.25 15.42
CA ASP A 175 -5.62 -11.84 15.68
C ASP A 175 -6.69 -11.32 16.64
N HIS A 176 -6.26 -10.71 17.74
CA HIS A 176 -7.15 -9.99 18.63
C HIS A 176 -6.67 -8.55 18.76
N GLU A 177 -7.52 -7.61 18.38
CA GLU A 177 -7.29 -6.18 18.55
C GLU A 177 -8.15 -5.64 19.69
N ARG A 178 -7.58 -4.76 20.51
CA ARG A 178 -8.27 -4.22 21.68
C ARG A 178 -9.55 -3.48 21.26
N GLY A 179 -10.69 -3.94 21.79
CA GLY A 179 -12.01 -3.37 21.48
C GLY A 179 -12.64 -3.90 20.19
N ALA A 180 -12.00 -4.86 19.52
CA ALA A 180 -12.57 -5.62 18.41
C ALA A 180 -12.75 -7.09 18.81
N SER A 181 -13.71 -7.77 18.19
CA SER A 181 -13.84 -9.21 18.33
C SER A 181 -12.62 -9.93 17.76
N PRO A 182 -12.19 -11.07 18.33
CA PRO A 182 -11.13 -11.88 17.76
C PRO A 182 -11.45 -12.27 16.30
N THR A 183 -10.42 -12.24 15.46
CA THR A 183 -10.49 -12.71 14.08
C THR A 183 -9.45 -13.79 13.86
N GLY A 184 -9.68 -14.64 12.87
CA GLY A 184 -8.72 -15.65 12.48
C GLY A 184 -8.60 -15.73 10.97
N THR A 185 -7.49 -16.26 10.50
CA THR A 185 -7.32 -16.69 9.12
C THR A 185 -6.73 -18.08 9.13
N PHE A 186 -7.09 -18.89 8.15
CA PHE A 186 -6.40 -20.13 7.89
C PHE A 186 -6.10 -20.24 6.41
N ASP A 187 -4.93 -20.76 6.10
CA ASP A 187 -4.47 -21.08 4.76
C ASP A 187 -3.99 -22.54 4.76
N ALA A 188 -4.33 -23.31 3.73
CA ALA A 188 -3.88 -24.67 3.57
C ALA A 188 -3.70 -24.97 2.09
N THR A 189 -2.56 -25.54 1.73
CA THR A 189 -2.22 -25.97 0.39
C THR A 189 -1.76 -27.42 0.45
N TYR A 190 -2.48 -28.31 -0.20
CA TYR A 190 -2.15 -29.73 -0.33
C TYR A 190 -1.79 -30.08 -1.77
N GLY A 191 -0.72 -30.84 -1.97
CA GLY A 191 -0.22 -31.29 -3.27
C GLY A 191 1.01 -30.51 -3.74
N ARG A 192 1.31 -30.61 -5.04
CA ARG A 192 2.50 -30.03 -5.67
C ARG A 192 2.10 -29.01 -6.71
N GLU A 193 2.88 -27.93 -6.76
CA GLU A 193 2.66 -26.82 -7.69
C GLU A 193 2.72 -27.26 -9.17
N ASP A 194 3.49 -28.30 -9.50
CA ASP A 194 3.69 -28.77 -10.86
C ASP A 194 2.60 -29.72 -11.40
N SER A 195 1.72 -30.26 -10.54
CA SER A 195 0.85 -31.38 -10.94
C SER A 195 -0.57 -31.30 -10.39
N HIS A 196 -0.76 -31.24 -9.08
CA HIS A 196 -2.08 -31.15 -8.46
C HIS A 196 -1.98 -30.41 -7.16
N GLN A 197 -2.86 -29.44 -6.96
CA GLN A 197 -2.82 -28.58 -5.78
C GLN A 197 -4.25 -28.30 -5.33
N LEU A 198 -4.53 -28.42 -4.04
CA LEU A 198 -5.76 -27.98 -3.40
C LEU A 198 -5.39 -26.88 -2.41
N LYS A 199 -5.89 -25.66 -2.65
CA LYS A 199 -5.76 -24.53 -1.75
C LYS A 199 -7.08 -24.31 -1.03
N VAL A 200 -6.99 -23.99 0.25
CA VAL A 200 -8.10 -23.57 1.08
C VAL A 200 -7.64 -22.37 1.87
N ASP A 201 -8.32 -21.27 1.69
CA ASP A 201 -8.12 -20.04 2.46
C ASP A 201 -9.44 -19.72 3.15
N GLY A 202 -9.39 -19.16 4.36
CA GLY A 202 -10.60 -18.69 5.01
C GLY A 202 -10.36 -17.75 6.16
N LYS A 203 -11.41 -17.01 6.49
CA LYS A 203 -11.43 -15.98 7.53
C LYS A 203 -12.48 -16.33 8.57
N LEU A 204 -12.07 -16.28 9.83
CA LEU A 204 -12.88 -16.53 11.00
C LEU A 204 -13.16 -15.19 11.70
N SER A 205 -14.36 -15.06 12.25
CA SER A 205 -14.73 -14.05 13.23
C SER A 205 -15.51 -14.67 14.37
N GLU A 206 -16.02 -13.84 15.28
CA GLU A 206 -16.89 -14.26 16.37
C GLU A 206 -18.17 -14.97 15.86
N ALA A 207 -18.65 -14.62 14.66
CA ALA A 207 -19.80 -15.27 14.04
C ALA A 207 -19.47 -16.64 13.42
N GLY A 208 -18.19 -17.02 13.36
CA GLY A 208 -17.70 -18.25 12.73
C GLY A 208 -16.93 -18.00 11.44
N LEU A 209 -17.07 -18.89 10.46
CA LEU A 209 -16.40 -18.77 9.17
C LEU A 209 -17.08 -17.70 8.30
N GLU A 210 -16.44 -16.55 8.15
CA GLU A 210 -16.96 -15.41 7.38
C GLU A 210 -16.76 -15.60 5.88
N LEU A 211 -15.58 -16.09 5.48
CA LEU A 211 -15.17 -16.22 4.10
C LEU A 211 -14.36 -17.50 3.94
N TYR A 212 -14.56 -18.20 2.83
CA TYR A 212 -13.73 -19.31 2.40
C TYR A 212 -13.47 -19.22 0.89
N ASP A 213 -12.28 -19.65 0.48
CA ASP A 213 -11.88 -19.88 -0.91
C ASP A 213 -11.24 -21.27 -0.99
N VAL A 214 -11.85 -22.18 -1.75
CA VAL A 214 -11.36 -23.53 -1.98
C VAL A 214 -11.02 -23.66 -3.45
N THR A 215 -9.74 -23.70 -3.79
CA THR A 215 -9.26 -23.79 -5.18
C THR A 215 -8.46 -25.07 -5.41
N GLY A 216 -9.00 -25.98 -6.22
CA GLY A 216 -8.30 -27.13 -6.79
C GLY A 216 -7.68 -26.79 -8.14
N ILE A 217 -6.44 -27.21 -8.37
CA ILE A 217 -5.70 -27.10 -9.63
C ILE A 217 -5.19 -28.49 -10.01
N TYR A 218 -5.37 -28.87 -11.26
CA TYR A 218 -4.90 -30.13 -11.83
C TYR A 218 -4.22 -29.89 -13.17
N ARG A 219 -2.96 -30.29 -13.26
CA ARG A 219 -2.07 -30.17 -14.43
C ARG A 219 -1.72 -31.58 -14.92
N PRO A 220 -2.59 -32.22 -15.72
CA PRO A 220 -2.37 -33.61 -16.16
C PRO A 220 -1.13 -33.77 -17.04
N ARG A 221 -0.68 -32.70 -17.69
CA ARG A 221 0.51 -32.62 -18.54
C ARG A 221 0.89 -31.17 -18.80
N GLU A 222 2.08 -30.94 -19.32
CA GLU A 222 2.54 -29.62 -19.76
C GLU A 222 1.54 -28.96 -20.72
N GLY A 223 1.28 -27.66 -20.51
CA GLY A 223 0.34 -26.89 -21.31
C GLY A 223 -1.14 -27.21 -21.08
N ARG A 224 -1.53 -28.04 -20.10
CA ARG A 224 -2.95 -28.21 -19.74
C ARG A 224 -3.15 -28.01 -18.26
N GLU A 225 -4.14 -27.21 -17.91
CA GLU A 225 -4.49 -26.89 -16.54
C GLU A 225 -6.01 -26.85 -16.37
N ALA A 226 -6.53 -27.55 -15.37
CA ALA A 226 -7.91 -27.45 -14.93
C ALA A 226 -7.92 -26.83 -13.53
N ARG A 227 -8.77 -25.84 -13.30
CA ARG A 227 -8.99 -25.20 -12.00
C ARG A 227 -10.46 -25.35 -11.62
N VAL A 228 -10.73 -25.62 -10.36
CA VAL A 228 -12.08 -25.57 -9.78
C VAL A 228 -11.98 -24.81 -8.47
N GLY A 229 -12.76 -23.75 -8.33
CA GLY A 229 -12.79 -22.86 -7.18
C GLY A 229 -14.19 -22.78 -6.59
N VAL A 230 -14.29 -22.63 -5.27
CA VAL A 230 -15.51 -22.16 -4.61
C VAL A 230 -15.11 -21.06 -3.65
N THR A 231 -15.65 -19.87 -3.84
CA THR A 231 -15.47 -18.74 -2.93
C THR A 231 -16.83 -18.39 -2.34
N GLY A 232 -16.94 -18.15 -1.04
CA GLY A 232 -18.20 -17.80 -0.41
C GLY A 232 -18.06 -17.52 1.07
N GLY A 233 -19.17 -17.28 1.76
CA GLY A 233 -19.14 -16.84 3.15
C GLY A 233 -20.51 -16.71 3.78
N ALA A 234 -20.55 -16.43 5.09
CA ALA A 234 -21.82 -16.32 5.83
C ALA A 234 -22.70 -15.16 5.34
N ASP A 235 -22.07 -14.06 4.93
CA ASP A 235 -22.71 -12.83 4.42
C ASP A 235 -22.19 -12.43 3.03
N THR A 236 -21.58 -13.36 2.31
CA THR A 236 -21.05 -13.10 0.96
C THR A 236 -21.56 -14.13 -0.02
N ASP A 237 -21.96 -13.65 -1.19
CA ASP A 237 -22.43 -14.45 -2.31
C ASP A 237 -21.44 -15.60 -2.60
N THR A 238 -21.97 -16.82 -2.69
CA THR A 238 -21.13 -17.97 -3.00
C THR A 238 -20.97 -18.07 -4.51
N THR A 239 -19.73 -18.05 -4.98
CA THR A 239 -19.38 -18.22 -6.38
C THR A 239 -18.61 -19.52 -6.58
N ILE A 240 -19.12 -20.38 -7.45
CA ILE A 240 -18.45 -21.62 -7.88
C ILE A 240 -17.83 -21.35 -9.24
N LYS A 241 -16.52 -21.57 -9.39
CA LYS A 241 -15.79 -21.39 -10.64
C LYS A 241 -15.16 -22.70 -11.10
N ALA A 242 -15.16 -22.96 -12.40
CA ALA A 242 -14.37 -24.02 -13.01
C ALA A 242 -13.75 -23.47 -14.27
N ALA A 243 -12.48 -23.75 -14.52
CA ALA A 243 -11.75 -23.27 -15.69
C ALA A 243 -10.88 -24.38 -16.26
N ILE A 244 -10.84 -24.52 -17.58
CA ILE A 244 -9.90 -25.41 -18.27
C ILE A 244 -9.11 -24.56 -19.24
N GLN A 245 -7.81 -24.47 -19.01
CA GLN A 245 -6.85 -23.81 -19.89
C GLN A 245 -6.01 -24.85 -20.63
N THR A 246 -5.87 -24.68 -21.94
CA THR A 246 -4.97 -25.49 -22.76
C THR A 246 -4.05 -24.60 -23.59
N VAL A 247 -2.80 -25.01 -23.74
CA VAL A 247 -1.75 -24.39 -24.54
C VAL A 247 -1.26 -25.45 -25.51
N ASP A 248 -1.42 -25.19 -26.80
CA ASP A 248 -0.97 -26.05 -27.90
C ASP A 248 -0.18 -25.20 -28.91
N GLY A 249 1.15 -25.25 -28.76
CA GLY A 249 2.06 -24.37 -29.48
C GLY A 249 1.74 -22.90 -29.20
N ASP A 250 1.37 -22.18 -30.25
CA ASP A 250 1.07 -20.74 -30.17
C ASP A 250 -0.39 -20.43 -29.83
N VAL A 251 -1.22 -21.45 -29.58
CA VAL A 251 -2.65 -21.29 -29.26
C VAL A 251 -2.88 -21.60 -27.79
N THR A 252 -3.44 -20.64 -27.06
CA THR A 252 -3.96 -20.84 -25.70
C THR A 252 -5.48 -20.73 -25.73
N THR A 253 -6.21 -21.71 -25.21
CA THR A 253 -7.67 -21.64 -25.01
C THR A 253 -8.01 -21.72 -23.53
N SER A 254 -9.09 -21.06 -23.12
CA SER A 254 -9.69 -21.16 -21.78
C SER A 254 -11.19 -21.41 -21.92
N HIS A 255 -11.72 -22.28 -21.08
CA HIS A 255 -13.15 -22.55 -20.94
C HIS A 255 -13.50 -22.42 -19.47
N ASP A 256 -14.18 -21.34 -19.12
CA ASP A 256 -14.53 -20.99 -17.75
C ASP A 256 -16.04 -21.10 -17.54
N VAL A 257 -16.44 -21.56 -16.37
CA VAL A 257 -17.83 -21.64 -15.91
C VAL A 257 -17.86 -21.02 -14.52
N GLU A 258 -18.77 -20.09 -14.30
CA GLU A 258 -18.97 -19.39 -13.04
C GLU A 258 -20.44 -19.47 -12.65
N TYR A 259 -20.76 -19.93 -11.45
CA TYR A 259 -22.11 -19.96 -10.92
C TYR A 259 -22.17 -19.12 -9.65
N ASP A 260 -22.96 -18.06 -9.72
CA ASP A 260 -23.27 -17.19 -8.58
C ASP A 260 -24.56 -17.69 -7.92
N THR A 261 -24.49 -18.10 -6.65
CA THR A 261 -25.62 -18.75 -5.95
C THR A 261 -26.77 -17.80 -5.67
N ASP A 262 -26.49 -16.51 -5.58
CA ASP A 262 -27.40 -15.53 -5.02
C ASP A 262 -28.27 -14.95 -6.13
N SER A 263 -27.62 -14.51 -7.20
CA SER A 263 -28.27 -14.17 -8.46
C SER A 263 -28.79 -15.41 -9.21
N ARG A 264 -28.30 -16.62 -8.85
CA ARG A 264 -28.56 -17.90 -9.54
C ARG A 264 -28.17 -17.85 -11.02
N VAL A 265 -27.13 -17.09 -11.33
CA VAL A 265 -26.65 -16.89 -12.69
C VAL A 265 -25.45 -17.81 -12.95
N LEU A 266 -25.59 -18.64 -13.99
CA LEU A 266 -24.51 -19.43 -14.55
C LEU A 266 -23.92 -18.68 -15.73
N THR A 267 -22.64 -18.36 -15.68
CA THR A 267 -21.89 -17.72 -16.77
C THR A 267 -20.90 -18.73 -17.34
N VAL A 268 -20.94 -18.93 -18.64
CA VAL A 268 -19.95 -19.72 -19.38
C VAL A 268 -19.13 -18.76 -20.23
N ARG A 269 -17.80 -18.82 -20.11
CA ARG A 269 -16.86 -18.00 -20.85
C ARG A 269 -15.89 -18.88 -21.62
N ASP A 270 -15.77 -18.63 -22.91
CA ASP A 270 -14.73 -19.21 -23.75
C ASP A 270 -13.75 -18.12 -24.17
N ALA A 271 -12.46 -18.42 -24.14
CA ALA A 271 -11.41 -17.52 -24.59
C ALA A 271 -10.35 -18.26 -25.42
N ALA A 272 -9.76 -17.57 -26.39
CA ALA A 272 -8.63 -18.06 -27.14
C ALA A 272 -7.64 -16.93 -27.43
N THR A 273 -6.35 -17.20 -27.23
CA THR A 273 -5.23 -16.35 -27.65
C THR A 273 -4.40 -17.13 -28.67
N ILE A 274 -4.23 -16.58 -29.86
CA ILE A 274 -3.43 -17.16 -30.94
C ILE A 274 -2.26 -16.22 -31.23
N LEU A 275 -1.04 -16.71 -31.07
CA LEU A 275 0.18 -16.02 -31.47
C LEU A 275 0.63 -16.58 -32.84
N ARG A 276 0.95 -15.73 -33.82
CA ARG A 276 1.50 -16.20 -35.10
C ARG A 276 2.19 -15.08 -35.84
N ASP A 277 3.43 -15.30 -36.26
CA ASP A 277 4.17 -14.39 -37.13
C ASP A 277 4.15 -12.91 -36.66
N GLY A 278 4.38 -12.69 -35.36
CA GLY A 278 4.33 -11.34 -34.74
C GLY A 278 2.93 -10.75 -34.59
N SER A 279 1.88 -11.55 -34.81
CA SER A 279 0.49 -11.18 -34.58
C SER A 279 -0.07 -11.92 -33.36
N ARG A 280 -1.02 -11.29 -32.68
CA ARG A 280 -1.78 -11.82 -31.56
C ARG A 280 -3.27 -11.66 -31.85
N LEU A 281 -4.04 -12.72 -31.74
CA LEU A 281 -5.51 -12.67 -31.82
C LEU A 281 -6.08 -13.18 -30.50
N ASP A 282 -6.76 -12.31 -29.77
CA ASP A 282 -7.56 -12.65 -28.61
C ASP A 282 -9.04 -12.70 -29.00
N VAL A 283 -9.73 -13.76 -28.62
CA VAL A 283 -11.18 -13.93 -28.78
C VAL A 283 -11.73 -14.30 -27.42
N THR A 284 -12.84 -13.68 -27.00
CA THR A 284 -13.56 -14.03 -25.78
C THR A 284 -15.05 -13.98 -26.04
N THR A 285 -15.80 -14.96 -25.56
CA THR A 285 -17.26 -14.98 -25.54
C THR A 285 -17.73 -15.39 -24.16
N SER A 286 -18.77 -14.75 -23.65
CA SER A 286 -19.35 -15.06 -22.35
C SER A 286 -20.87 -15.03 -22.45
N MET A 287 -21.53 -16.06 -21.93
CA MET A 287 -22.98 -16.22 -21.92
C MET A 287 -23.47 -16.53 -20.51
N ALA A 288 -24.42 -15.74 -20.02
CA ALA A 288 -25.09 -15.94 -18.75
C ALA A 288 -26.42 -16.70 -18.94
N SER A 289 -26.87 -17.44 -17.93
CA SER A 289 -28.16 -18.14 -17.90
C SER A 289 -29.36 -17.21 -17.98
N THR A 290 -29.17 -15.93 -17.70
CA THR A 290 -30.16 -14.86 -17.93
C THR A 290 -30.40 -14.57 -19.41
N GLY A 291 -29.56 -15.11 -20.30
CA GLY A 291 -29.54 -14.80 -21.72
C GLY A 291 -28.65 -13.60 -22.06
N ALA A 292 -27.99 -12.98 -21.08
CA ALA A 292 -26.99 -11.96 -21.35
C ALA A 292 -25.80 -12.57 -22.07
N VAL A 293 -25.37 -11.94 -23.17
CA VAL A 293 -24.23 -12.40 -23.96
C VAL A 293 -23.28 -11.24 -24.14
N THR A 294 -22.00 -11.47 -23.87
CA THR A 294 -20.93 -10.56 -24.26
C THR A 294 -19.92 -11.31 -25.10
N GLY A 295 -19.26 -10.62 -26.02
CA GLY A 295 -18.11 -11.18 -26.69
C GLY A 295 -17.23 -10.09 -27.24
N SER A 296 -15.96 -10.43 -27.42
CA SER A 296 -14.96 -9.56 -27.97
C SER A 296 -13.99 -10.35 -28.84
N PHE A 297 -13.44 -9.69 -29.83
CA PHE A 297 -12.20 -10.11 -30.46
C PHE A 297 -11.26 -8.92 -30.52
N MET A 298 -9.96 -9.18 -30.45
CA MET A 298 -8.91 -8.19 -30.60
C MET A 298 -7.78 -8.83 -31.40
N HIS A 299 -7.50 -8.30 -32.58
CA HIS A 299 -6.37 -8.68 -33.41
C HIS A 299 -5.31 -7.59 -33.37
N THR A 300 -4.14 -7.93 -32.83
CA THR A 300 -2.95 -7.09 -32.81
C THR A 300 -1.94 -7.65 -33.79
N ARG A 301 -1.34 -6.78 -34.61
CA ARG A 301 -0.31 -7.17 -35.58
C ARG A 301 0.87 -6.22 -35.52
N GLN A 302 2.05 -6.77 -35.27
CA GLN A 302 3.30 -6.07 -35.49
C GLN A 302 3.64 -6.11 -36.98
N HIS A 303 3.90 -4.96 -37.57
CA HIS A 303 4.28 -4.85 -38.98
C HIS A 303 5.80 -4.95 -39.11
N GLY A 304 6.30 -5.44 -40.24
CA GLY A 304 7.74 -5.57 -40.49
C GLY A 304 8.52 -4.24 -40.50
N THR A 305 7.82 -3.10 -40.52
CA THR A 305 8.38 -1.79 -40.20
C THR A 305 8.56 -1.66 -38.69
N GLU A 306 9.80 -1.50 -38.24
CA GLU A 306 10.16 -1.36 -36.82
C GLU A 306 9.22 -0.42 -36.08
N GLY A 307 8.58 -0.94 -35.04
CA GLY A 307 7.80 -0.16 -34.09
C GLY A 307 6.31 0.03 -34.42
N LEU A 308 5.84 -0.34 -35.62
CA LEU A 308 4.43 -0.17 -35.96
C LEU A 308 3.59 -1.39 -35.56
N GLU A 309 2.61 -1.17 -34.69
CA GLU A 309 1.60 -2.12 -34.28
C GLU A 309 0.20 -1.60 -34.67
N SER A 310 -0.63 -2.47 -35.23
CA SER A 310 -2.04 -2.17 -35.49
C SER A 310 -2.94 -3.08 -34.68
N ARG A 311 -4.05 -2.54 -34.19
CA ARG A 311 -5.08 -3.24 -33.42
C ARG A 311 -6.42 -3.09 -34.11
N VAL A 312 -7.15 -4.18 -34.28
CA VAL A 312 -8.55 -4.18 -34.73
C VAL A 312 -9.31 -5.14 -33.85
N GLY A 313 -10.35 -4.65 -33.18
CA GLY A 313 -11.21 -5.48 -32.36
C GLY A 313 -12.66 -5.10 -32.53
N ALA A 314 -13.55 -5.99 -32.13
CA ALA A 314 -14.94 -5.65 -31.90
C ALA A 314 -15.41 -6.23 -30.59
N GLU A 315 -16.39 -5.57 -29.98
CA GLU A 315 -17.09 -6.04 -28.80
C GLU A 315 -18.57 -6.02 -29.10
N PHE A 316 -19.31 -6.98 -28.55
CA PHE A 316 -20.75 -6.95 -28.53
C PHE A 316 -21.23 -7.30 -27.14
N SER A 317 -22.31 -6.66 -26.71
CA SER A 317 -23.04 -7.01 -25.51
C SER A 317 -24.53 -7.01 -25.84
N ARG A 318 -25.23 -8.00 -25.30
CA ARG A 318 -26.69 -8.11 -25.35
C ARG A 318 -27.14 -8.36 -23.93
N THR A 319 -27.97 -7.44 -23.41
CA THR A 319 -28.62 -7.62 -22.10
C THR A 319 -30.11 -7.78 -22.32
N PRO A 320 -30.70 -8.95 -22.00
CA PRO A 320 -32.14 -9.13 -22.11
C PRO A 320 -32.86 -8.18 -21.16
N SER A 321 -33.84 -7.45 -21.68
CA SER A 321 -34.76 -6.69 -20.85
C SER A 321 -35.63 -7.67 -20.07
N GLY A 322 -35.63 -7.62 -18.74
CA GLY A 322 -36.43 -8.52 -17.89
C GLY A 322 -37.95 -8.44 -18.09
N SER A 323 -38.46 -7.58 -18.96
CA SER A 323 -39.83 -7.58 -19.47
C SER A 323 -39.94 -8.62 -20.58
N GLY A 324 -40.83 -9.61 -20.47
CA GLY A 324 -40.98 -10.72 -21.42
C GLY A 324 -41.34 -10.38 -22.88
N SER A 325 -41.09 -9.15 -23.35
CA SER A 325 -41.07 -8.77 -24.75
C SER A 325 -39.68 -9.03 -25.34
N ALA A 326 -39.60 -9.92 -26.33
CA ALA A 326 -38.40 -10.23 -27.11
C ALA A 326 -37.85 -9.05 -27.97
N TRP A 327 -38.25 -7.82 -27.67
CA TRP A 327 -38.03 -6.63 -28.51
C TRP A 327 -37.35 -5.46 -27.80
N ASP A 328 -37.06 -5.55 -26.50
CA ASP A 328 -36.41 -4.49 -25.71
C ASP A 328 -34.96 -4.83 -25.33
N ASP A 329 -34.33 -5.74 -26.09
CA ASP A 329 -32.93 -6.11 -25.89
C ASP A 329 -32.00 -4.94 -26.20
N SER A 330 -31.33 -4.41 -25.17
CA SER A 330 -30.20 -3.51 -25.39
C SER A 330 -29.07 -4.31 -26.03
N THR A 331 -28.77 -3.99 -27.29
CA THR A 331 -27.64 -4.54 -28.02
C THR A 331 -26.65 -3.41 -28.28
N GLU A 332 -25.46 -3.52 -27.70
CA GLU A 332 -24.36 -2.61 -27.96
C GLU A 332 -23.28 -3.36 -28.73
N GLN A 333 -22.81 -2.77 -29.82
CA GLN A 333 -21.69 -3.26 -30.61
C GLN A 333 -20.64 -2.16 -30.69
N LYS A 334 -19.39 -2.48 -30.39
CA LYS A 334 -18.26 -1.55 -30.48
C LYS A 334 -17.26 -2.08 -31.50
N LEU A 335 -16.84 -1.24 -32.44
CA LEU A 335 -15.64 -1.49 -33.24
C LEU A 335 -14.49 -0.69 -32.61
N LYS A 336 -13.36 -1.35 -32.33
CA LYS A 336 -12.14 -0.76 -31.80
C LYS A 336 -11.05 -0.83 -32.86
N LEU A 337 -10.47 0.31 -33.23
CA LEU A 337 -9.35 0.40 -34.15
C LEU A 337 -8.22 1.11 -33.42
N GLY A 338 -7.00 0.61 -33.53
CA GLY A 338 -5.85 1.15 -32.84
C GLY A 338 -4.59 1.08 -33.69
N MET A 339 -3.70 2.05 -33.52
CA MET A 339 -2.37 2.04 -34.10
C MET A 339 -1.38 2.59 -33.09
N THR A 340 -0.28 1.89 -32.90
CA THR A 340 0.83 2.31 -32.05
C THR A 340 2.11 2.33 -32.87
N TYR A 341 2.88 3.40 -32.79
CA TYR A 341 4.19 3.52 -33.42
C TYR A 341 5.24 3.82 -32.36
N THR A 342 6.18 2.89 -32.17
CA THR A 342 7.20 2.97 -31.13
C THR A 342 8.60 2.88 -31.71
N ARG A 343 9.38 3.94 -31.54
CA ARG A 343 10.83 3.98 -31.74
C ARG A 343 11.51 4.23 -30.40
N ALA A 344 12.84 4.14 -30.37
CA ALA A 344 13.64 4.44 -29.18
C ALA A 344 13.35 5.84 -28.58
N ASP A 345 13.01 6.83 -29.42
CA ASP A 345 12.82 8.23 -29.03
C ASP A 345 11.41 8.78 -29.31
N LEU A 346 10.47 7.94 -29.77
CA LEU A 346 9.14 8.40 -30.18
C LEU A 346 8.11 7.30 -29.95
N GLN A 347 7.04 7.63 -29.26
CA GLN A 347 5.85 6.81 -29.16
C GLN A 347 4.65 7.60 -29.66
N ALA A 348 3.83 7.03 -30.53
CA ALA A 348 2.57 7.62 -30.96
C ALA A 348 1.47 6.57 -30.92
N GLU A 349 0.28 6.96 -30.50
CA GLU A 349 -0.89 6.08 -30.41
C GLU A 349 -2.11 6.78 -31.00
N LEU A 350 -2.97 6.04 -31.69
CA LEU A 350 -4.26 6.49 -32.18
C LEU A 350 -5.26 5.37 -32.00
N ASP A 351 -6.33 5.62 -31.26
CA ASP A 351 -7.42 4.67 -31.03
C ASP A 351 -8.77 5.29 -31.36
N ALA A 352 -9.61 4.51 -32.03
CA ALA A 352 -10.99 4.85 -32.33
C ALA A 352 -11.92 3.78 -31.77
N VAL A 353 -12.99 4.20 -31.10
CA VAL A 353 -14.08 3.33 -30.68
C VAL A 353 -15.35 3.80 -31.36
N LEU A 354 -16.02 2.93 -32.08
CA LEU A 354 -17.31 3.20 -32.72
C LEU A 354 -18.39 2.33 -32.08
N ALA A 355 -19.21 2.88 -31.19
CA ALA A 355 -20.33 2.15 -30.60
C ALA A 355 -21.65 2.32 -31.38
N SER A 356 -22.46 1.27 -31.47
CA SER A 356 -23.81 1.30 -32.09
C SER A 356 -24.79 2.21 -31.36
N THR A 357 -24.50 2.57 -30.10
CA THR A 357 -25.23 3.52 -29.27
C THR A 357 -25.01 4.98 -29.67
N GLY A 358 -24.06 5.25 -30.58
CA GLY A 358 -23.63 6.60 -30.96
C GLY A 358 -22.50 7.16 -30.10
N GLU A 359 -22.05 6.41 -29.08
CA GLU A 359 -20.88 6.74 -28.28
C GLU A 359 -19.59 6.41 -29.05
N HIS A 360 -19.21 7.30 -29.96
CA HIS A 360 -17.95 7.19 -30.66
C HIS A 360 -16.87 8.02 -29.98
N SER A 361 -15.66 7.49 -29.88
CA SER A 361 -14.49 8.23 -29.41
C SER A 361 -13.28 8.06 -30.33
N LEU A 362 -12.43 9.08 -30.37
CA LEU A 362 -11.11 9.04 -31.02
C LEU A 362 -10.10 9.64 -30.05
N THR A 363 -9.16 8.83 -29.58
CA THR A 363 -8.04 9.27 -28.74
C THR A 363 -6.75 9.18 -29.53
N GLY A 364 -5.84 10.11 -29.30
CA GLY A 364 -4.50 10.02 -29.85
C GLY A 364 -3.47 10.61 -28.92
N SER A 365 -2.25 10.10 -28.98
CA SER A 365 -1.11 10.59 -28.21
C SER A 365 0.17 10.56 -29.02
N VAL A 366 1.10 11.44 -28.68
CA VAL A 366 2.48 11.42 -29.15
C VAL A 366 3.38 11.81 -27.98
N GLU A 367 4.43 11.04 -27.73
CA GLU A 367 5.51 11.31 -26.79
C GLU A 367 6.84 11.20 -27.54
N LYS A 368 7.71 12.18 -27.35
CA LYS A 368 9.06 12.22 -27.91
C LYS A 368 10.07 12.37 -26.78
N ASP A 369 11.08 11.51 -26.81
CA ASP A 369 12.33 11.69 -26.08
C ASP A 369 13.27 12.55 -26.93
N PHE A 370 13.70 13.68 -26.39
CA PHE A 370 14.62 14.62 -27.05
C PHE A 370 16.09 14.33 -26.71
N GLY A 371 16.36 13.28 -25.94
CA GLY A 371 17.66 12.95 -25.40
C GLY A 371 17.95 13.74 -24.11
N GLY A 372 18.92 13.25 -23.34
CA GLY A 372 19.31 13.86 -22.07
C GLY A 372 18.14 13.96 -21.09
N ASN A 373 17.26 12.95 -21.07
CA ASN A 373 16.09 12.85 -20.20
C ASN A 373 15.00 13.90 -20.44
N TRP A 374 15.08 14.67 -21.52
CA TRP A 374 14.03 15.60 -21.92
C TRP A 374 12.93 14.88 -22.71
N LYS A 375 11.69 15.08 -22.30
CA LYS A 375 10.50 14.48 -22.93
C LYS A 375 9.44 15.53 -23.20
N GLY A 376 8.62 15.27 -24.20
CA GLY A 376 7.44 16.08 -24.45
C GLY A 376 6.44 15.37 -25.33
N GLY A 377 5.18 15.77 -25.22
CA GLY A 377 4.12 15.09 -25.91
C GLY A 377 2.82 15.86 -25.94
N ALA A 378 1.87 15.32 -26.65
CA ALA A 378 0.51 15.82 -26.73
C ALA A 378 -0.47 14.66 -26.79
N ASN A 379 -1.67 14.87 -26.27
CA ASN A 379 -2.76 13.92 -26.34
C ASN A 379 -4.07 14.63 -26.66
N PHE A 380 -5.02 13.93 -27.25
CA PHE A 380 -6.37 14.44 -27.47
C PHE A 380 -7.39 13.33 -27.32
N GLU A 381 -8.63 13.73 -27.05
CA GLU A 381 -9.82 12.88 -27.05
C GLU A 381 -10.96 13.64 -27.73
N LEU A 382 -11.58 13.01 -28.72
CA LEU A 382 -12.80 13.47 -29.37
C LEU A 382 -13.93 12.51 -28.99
N THR A 383 -15.10 13.04 -28.63
CA THR A 383 -16.31 12.22 -28.41
C THR A 383 -17.43 12.72 -29.32
N ALA A 384 -18.13 11.79 -29.98
CA ALA A 384 -19.17 12.13 -30.94
C ALA A 384 -20.48 12.58 -30.30
N ALA A 385 -20.78 12.13 -29.08
CA ALA A 385 -21.99 12.49 -28.35
C ALA A 385 -22.20 14.01 -28.25
N ASP A 386 -21.10 14.77 -28.11
CA ASP A 386 -21.11 16.25 -28.02
C ASP A 386 -20.55 16.95 -29.27
N GLY A 387 -20.39 16.20 -30.37
CA GLY A 387 -19.94 16.70 -31.66
C GLY A 387 -18.60 17.46 -31.62
N GLY A 388 -17.66 17.10 -30.73
CA GLY A 388 -16.38 17.82 -30.70
C GLY A 388 -15.32 17.31 -29.73
N LEU A 389 -14.25 18.08 -29.64
CA LEU A 389 -13.09 17.86 -28.78
C LEU A 389 -13.52 17.71 -27.32
N ALA A 390 -13.35 16.54 -26.70
CA ALA A 390 -13.57 16.35 -25.27
C ALA A 390 -12.38 16.87 -24.48
N GLU A 391 -11.16 16.55 -24.93
CA GLU A 391 -9.93 16.88 -24.25
C GLU A 391 -8.76 17.11 -25.22
N ILE A 392 -7.88 18.05 -24.88
CA ILE A 392 -6.54 18.16 -25.47
C ILE A 392 -5.52 18.48 -24.39
N GLY A 393 -4.37 17.81 -24.43
CA GLY A 393 -3.28 18.00 -23.49
C GLY A 393 -1.93 18.08 -24.19
N ALA A 394 -0.98 18.69 -23.51
CA ALA A 394 0.42 18.73 -23.92
C ALA A 394 1.30 18.72 -22.67
N PHE A 395 2.49 18.15 -22.78
CA PHE A 395 3.49 18.22 -21.73
C PHE A 395 4.89 18.40 -22.28
N TYR A 396 5.76 18.97 -21.47
CA TYR A 396 7.18 19.10 -21.77
C TYR A 396 7.96 19.18 -20.46
N GLY A 397 9.10 18.49 -20.40
CA GLY A 397 9.92 18.49 -19.21
C GLY A 397 11.15 17.62 -19.27
N PHE A 398 11.93 17.69 -18.21
CA PHE A 398 13.05 16.80 -17.92
C PHE A 398 12.60 15.77 -16.88
N GLN A 399 13.00 14.52 -17.06
CA GLN A 399 12.73 13.47 -16.09
C GLN A 399 13.84 12.42 -16.13
N ASP A 400 14.75 12.46 -15.15
CA ASP A 400 15.83 11.47 -15.06
C ASP A 400 15.27 10.13 -14.57
N PRO A 401 15.42 8.99 -15.28
CA PRO A 401 14.88 7.70 -14.84
C PRO A 401 15.60 7.10 -13.62
N GLU A 402 16.84 7.49 -13.37
CA GLU A 402 17.73 6.93 -12.34
C GLU A 402 17.83 7.85 -11.12
N GLU A 403 17.71 9.17 -11.33
CA GLU A 403 17.80 10.16 -10.26
C GLU A 403 16.43 10.75 -9.88
N PHE A 404 16.34 11.25 -8.65
CA PHE A 404 15.17 12.03 -8.20
C PHE A 404 15.27 13.47 -8.69
N GLU A 405 15.28 13.63 -10.02
CA GLU A 405 15.27 14.92 -10.70
C GLU A 405 14.23 14.96 -11.82
N THR A 406 13.26 15.86 -11.66
CA THR A 406 12.14 16.04 -12.60
C THR A 406 11.80 17.52 -12.70
N TRP A 407 11.53 18.01 -13.91
CA TRP A 407 11.02 19.36 -14.19
C TRP A 407 9.97 19.24 -15.28
N LEU A 408 8.71 19.11 -14.91
CA LEU A 408 7.64 18.76 -15.85
C LEU A 408 6.51 19.78 -15.80
N ALA A 409 6.14 20.30 -16.96
CA ALA A 409 4.95 21.11 -17.15
C ALA A 409 3.95 20.33 -18.02
N ARG A 410 2.68 20.30 -17.60
CA ARG A 410 1.56 19.73 -18.34
C ARG A 410 0.47 20.78 -18.47
N TYR A 411 -0.17 20.81 -19.61
CA TYR A 411 -1.37 21.58 -19.88
C TYR A 411 -2.46 20.63 -20.35
N LYS A 412 -3.69 20.86 -19.90
CA LYS A 412 -4.87 20.08 -20.28
C LYS A 412 -6.08 21.00 -20.40
N TYR A 413 -6.82 20.86 -21.49
CA TYR A 413 -8.11 21.51 -21.69
C TYR A 413 -9.21 20.45 -21.79
N THR A 414 -10.27 20.62 -21.02
CA THR A 414 -11.46 19.74 -21.04
C THR A 414 -12.69 20.57 -21.42
N LYS A 415 -13.35 20.22 -22.53
CA LYS A 415 -14.47 20.99 -23.10
C LYS A 415 -15.71 21.00 -22.21
N ALA A 416 -16.04 19.87 -21.56
CA ALA A 416 -17.26 19.70 -20.75
C ALA A 416 -17.46 20.86 -19.75
N ASP A 417 -16.39 21.28 -19.08
CA ASP A 417 -16.41 22.39 -18.12
C ASP A 417 -15.75 23.68 -18.66
N GLY A 418 -15.22 23.65 -19.88
CA GLY A 418 -14.30 24.67 -20.39
C GLY A 418 -13.10 24.87 -19.46
N LYS A 419 -12.59 23.77 -18.90
CA LYS A 419 -11.55 23.77 -17.86
C LYS A 419 -10.17 23.76 -18.52
N HIS A 420 -9.36 24.76 -18.22
CA HIS A 420 -7.93 24.79 -18.52
C HIS A 420 -7.16 24.43 -17.26
N GLN A 421 -6.27 23.46 -17.33
CA GLN A 421 -5.46 22.99 -16.21
C GLN A 421 -3.98 23.05 -16.59
N VAL A 422 -3.14 23.51 -15.67
CA VAL A 422 -1.69 23.48 -15.76
C VAL A 422 -1.15 22.77 -14.53
N ASP A 423 -0.35 21.73 -14.77
CA ASP A 423 0.34 20.98 -13.72
C ASP A 423 1.85 21.17 -13.86
N LEU A 424 2.51 21.51 -12.76
CA LEU A 424 3.95 21.64 -12.64
C LEU A 424 4.44 20.63 -11.60
N LEU A 425 5.50 19.90 -11.94
CA LEU A 425 6.21 18.99 -11.03
C LEU A 425 7.70 19.32 -11.08
N ILE A 426 8.26 19.61 -9.91
CA ILE A 426 9.69 19.77 -9.71
C ILE A 426 10.12 18.78 -8.64
N GLU A 427 11.08 17.94 -8.97
CA GLU A 427 11.75 17.02 -8.04
C GLU A 427 13.24 17.28 -8.11
N LYS A 428 13.89 17.31 -6.96
CA LYS A 428 15.35 17.44 -6.91
C LYS A 428 15.89 16.82 -5.62
N LYS A 429 16.99 16.09 -5.75
CA LYS A 429 17.82 15.70 -4.62
C LYS A 429 18.77 16.85 -4.24
N LEU A 430 18.66 17.32 -3.01
CA LEU A 430 19.45 18.40 -2.41
C LEU A 430 20.32 17.81 -1.29
N GLY A 431 21.44 17.19 -1.67
CA GLY A 431 22.28 16.44 -0.74
C GLY A 431 21.57 15.14 -0.31
N GLU A 432 21.28 15.01 0.99
CA GLU A 432 20.57 13.86 1.55
C GLU A 432 19.04 14.05 1.55
N ILE A 433 18.56 15.26 1.24
CA ILE A 433 17.14 15.61 1.25
C ILE A 433 16.59 15.49 -0.17
N TYR A 434 15.44 14.85 -0.31
CA TYR A 434 14.69 14.75 -1.55
C TYR A 434 13.55 15.76 -1.50
N ALA A 435 13.55 16.76 -2.36
CA ALA A 435 12.54 17.80 -2.39
C ALA A 435 11.59 17.63 -3.59
N ARG A 436 10.29 17.82 -3.36
CA ARG A 436 9.25 17.80 -4.40
C ARG A 436 8.36 19.03 -4.24
N LEU A 437 8.11 19.71 -5.35
CA LEU A 437 7.11 20.76 -5.47
C LEU A 437 6.14 20.40 -6.59
N GLN A 438 4.85 20.37 -6.27
CA GLN A 438 3.78 20.12 -7.22
C GLN A 438 2.83 21.30 -7.21
N GLN A 439 2.45 21.80 -8.38
CA GLN A 439 1.45 22.85 -8.51
C GLN A 439 0.47 22.49 -9.60
N GLN A 440 -0.81 22.39 -9.26
CA GLN A 440 -1.92 22.24 -10.19
C GLN A 440 -2.74 23.52 -10.12
N ALA A 441 -2.97 24.18 -11.25
CA ALA A 441 -3.84 25.34 -11.34
C ALA A 441 -4.87 25.10 -12.43
N ALA A 442 -6.15 25.31 -12.12
CA ALA A 442 -7.23 25.14 -13.08
C ALA A 442 -8.18 26.34 -13.10
N VAL A 443 -8.61 26.72 -14.30
CA VAL A 443 -9.58 27.79 -14.57
C VAL A 443 -10.72 27.20 -15.37
N SER A 444 -11.95 27.37 -14.89
CA SER A 444 -13.16 26.87 -15.56
C SER A 444 -14.29 27.88 -15.43
N LYS A 445 -15.42 27.62 -16.09
CA LYS A 445 -16.65 28.43 -15.91
C LYS A 445 -17.16 28.41 -14.47
N LYS A 446 -16.85 27.36 -13.70
CA LYS A 446 -17.26 27.17 -12.29
C LYS A 446 -16.38 27.93 -11.30
N GLY A 447 -15.26 28.49 -11.76
CA GLY A 447 -14.28 29.20 -10.92
C GLY A 447 -12.85 28.70 -11.14
N ASN A 448 -11.96 29.20 -10.29
CA ASN A 448 -10.54 28.89 -10.32
C ASN A 448 -10.19 28.01 -9.13
N GLU A 449 -9.44 26.95 -9.36
CA GLU A 449 -8.88 26.09 -8.31
C GLU A 449 -7.36 26.04 -8.44
N ALA A 450 -6.67 25.91 -7.32
CA ALA A 450 -5.22 25.76 -7.33
C ALA A 450 -4.79 24.91 -6.14
N THR A 451 -3.96 23.91 -6.40
CA THR A 451 -3.34 23.08 -5.37
C THR A 451 -1.82 23.21 -5.51
N THR A 452 -1.12 23.46 -4.42
CA THR A 452 0.34 23.52 -4.37
C THR A 452 0.81 22.68 -3.21
N THR A 453 1.67 21.70 -3.46
CA THR A 453 2.20 20.81 -2.44
C THR A 453 3.72 20.87 -2.47
N ALA A 454 4.33 21.24 -1.35
CA ALA A 454 5.77 21.22 -1.16
C ALA A 454 6.11 20.17 -0.11
N GLN A 455 6.96 19.20 -0.46
CA GLN A 455 7.37 18.11 0.42
C GLN A 455 8.88 17.92 0.38
N ALA A 456 9.43 17.47 1.50
CA ALA A 456 10.81 17.05 1.63
C ALA A 456 10.87 15.68 2.34
N GLY A 457 11.72 14.80 1.84
CA GLY A 457 11.97 13.47 2.40
C GLY A 457 13.43 13.24 2.71
N TYR A 458 13.69 12.40 3.69
CA TYR A 458 15.02 11.95 4.10
C TYR A 458 15.02 10.42 4.25
N PHE A 459 15.96 9.76 3.60
CA PHE A 459 16.11 8.30 3.67
C PHE A 459 16.95 7.94 4.89
N LEU A 460 16.37 7.17 5.80
CA LEU A 460 17.08 6.57 6.94
C LEU A 460 17.98 5.42 6.47
N ASN A 461 17.53 4.68 5.46
CA ASN A 461 18.25 3.64 4.72
C ASN A 461 17.59 3.45 3.34
N GLU A 462 17.96 2.42 2.58
CA GLU A 462 17.42 2.16 1.23
C GLU A 462 15.91 1.87 1.21
N ASP A 463 15.38 1.29 2.29
CA ASP A 463 13.98 0.85 2.38
C ASP A 463 13.07 1.83 3.12
N VAL A 464 13.64 2.68 3.99
CA VAL A 464 12.89 3.51 4.93
C VAL A 464 13.23 4.98 4.73
N ALA A 465 12.22 5.78 4.43
CA ALA A 465 12.31 7.24 4.43
C ALA A 465 11.24 7.86 5.32
N ILE A 466 11.55 9.03 5.89
CA ILE A 466 10.58 9.91 6.53
C ILE A 466 10.39 11.13 5.64
N PHE A 467 9.18 11.67 5.56
CA PHE A 467 8.93 12.88 4.79
C PHE A 467 7.86 13.75 5.43
N GLY A 468 7.88 15.02 5.08
CA GLY A 468 6.91 16.01 5.53
C GLY A 468 6.74 17.12 4.53
N GLY A 469 5.67 17.88 4.66
CA GLY A 469 5.36 18.94 3.72
C GLY A 469 4.15 19.77 4.10
N LEU A 470 3.82 20.69 3.20
CA LEU A 470 2.66 21.57 3.29
C LEU A 470 1.96 21.59 1.93
N GLY A 471 0.66 21.28 1.97
CA GLY A 471 -0.28 21.53 0.89
C GLY A 471 -0.97 22.88 1.09
N TYR A 472 -1.23 23.57 0.00
CA TYR A 472 -2.13 24.69 -0.11
C TYR A 472 -3.16 24.36 -1.17
N GLN A 473 -4.44 24.54 -0.87
CA GLN A 473 -5.52 24.34 -1.83
C GLN A 473 -6.45 25.55 -1.82
N ARG A 474 -6.81 26.02 -3.01
CA ARG A 474 -7.85 27.02 -3.26
C ARG A 474 -8.98 26.34 -4.02
N ASP A 475 -10.17 26.31 -3.45
CA ASP A 475 -11.35 25.75 -4.11
C ASP A 475 -11.99 26.76 -5.09
N THR A 476 -13.00 26.31 -5.84
CA THR A 476 -13.74 27.14 -6.80
C THR A 476 -14.51 28.29 -6.15
N ARG A 477 -14.76 28.24 -4.84
CA ARG A 477 -15.40 29.31 -4.05
C ARG A 477 -14.37 30.33 -3.54
N GLY A 478 -13.08 30.09 -3.75
CA GLY A 478 -11.99 30.90 -3.24
C GLY A 478 -11.62 30.63 -1.78
N THR A 479 -12.12 29.54 -1.19
CA THR A 479 -11.71 29.08 0.15
C THR A 479 -10.27 28.60 0.10
N HIS A 480 -9.47 28.99 1.10
CA HIS A 480 -8.07 28.61 1.22
C HIS A 480 -7.90 27.54 2.29
N HIS A 481 -7.22 26.45 1.95
CA HIS A 481 -6.93 25.32 2.82
C HIS A 481 -5.41 25.19 2.95
N PHE A 482 -4.93 25.10 4.19
CA PHE A 482 -3.55 24.74 4.49
C PHE A 482 -3.55 23.34 5.07
N ILE A 483 -2.71 22.47 4.49
CA ILE A 483 -2.75 21.04 4.71
C ILE A 483 -1.35 20.58 5.08
N PRO A 484 -0.90 20.70 6.34
CA PRO A 484 0.33 20.05 6.79
C PRO A 484 0.26 18.54 6.55
N GLN A 485 1.38 17.96 6.14
CA GLN A 485 1.52 16.54 5.82
C GLN A 485 2.79 15.97 6.44
N ALA A 486 2.73 14.74 6.93
CA ALA A 486 3.88 13.97 7.38
C ALA A 486 3.67 12.49 7.02
N GLY A 487 4.75 11.77 6.77
CA GLY A 487 4.64 10.37 6.35
C GLY A 487 5.94 9.60 6.44
N VAL A 488 5.83 8.31 6.17
CA VAL A 488 6.93 7.36 6.12
C VAL A 488 6.81 6.54 4.84
N GLN A 489 7.93 6.20 4.23
CA GLN A 489 8.02 5.27 3.11
C GLN A 489 8.74 4.02 3.59
N VAL A 490 8.15 2.85 3.39
CA VAL A 490 8.74 1.56 3.76
C VAL A 490 8.64 0.64 2.54
N GLY A 491 9.77 0.10 2.07
CA GLY A 491 9.81 -0.78 0.91
C GLY A 491 9.26 -0.12 -0.37
N GLY A 492 9.49 1.19 -0.53
CA GLY A 492 8.98 1.96 -1.67
C GLY A 492 7.50 2.36 -1.60
N VAL A 493 6.78 2.02 -0.52
CA VAL A 493 5.36 2.40 -0.31
C VAL A 493 5.28 3.59 0.65
N PRO A 494 5.00 4.82 0.18
CA PRO A 494 4.88 5.99 1.03
C PRO A 494 3.47 6.16 1.59
N VAL A 495 3.34 6.13 2.92
CA VAL A 495 2.11 6.42 3.65
C VAL A 495 2.21 7.78 4.29
N SER A 496 1.20 8.62 4.09
CA SER A 496 1.14 9.98 4.62
C SER A 496 -0.13 10.22 5.43
N VAL A 497 -0.01 11.11 6.41
CA VAL A 497 -1.12 11.68 7.17
C VAL A 497 -1.15 13.17 6.89
N SER A 498 -2.33 13.69 6.58
CA SER A 498 -2.56 15.11 6.34
C SER A 498 -3.69 15.65 7.19
N TYR A 499 -3.60 16.93 7.56
CA TYR A 499 -4.66 17.60 8.32
C TYR A 499 -5.10 18.86 7.59
N ASP A 500 -6.36 18.93 7.15
CA ASP A 500 -6.91 20.14 6.55
C ASP A 500 -7.40 21.08 7.65
N THR A 501 -6.72 22.22 7.82
CA THR A 501 -7.05 23.19 8.87
C THR A 501 -8.42 23.84 8.72
N ALA A 502 -8.98 23.90 7.50
CA ALA A 502 -10.27 24.54 7.25
C ALA A 502 -11.44 23.62 7.60
N THR A 503 -11.36 22.35 7.21
CA THR A 503 -12.41 21.34 7.46
C THR A 503 -12.19 20.56 8.76
N ARG A 504 -10.99 20.65 9.36
CA ARG A 504 -10.51 19.84 10.48
C ARG A 504 -10.48 18.34 10.17
N ALA A 505 -10.46 17.97 8.89
CA ALA A 505 -10.38 16.59 8.47
C ALA A 505 -8.94 16.07 8.60
N VAL A 506 -8.80 14.85 9.13
CA VAL A 506 -7.57 14.07 9.06
C VAL A 506 -7.72 13.06 7.92
N SER A 507 -6.73 12.98 7.04
CA SER A 507 -6.69 12.00 5.96
C SER A 507 -5.42 11.17 6.05
N VAL A 508 -5.55 9.89 5.75
CA VAL A 508 -4.42 8.96 5.60
C VAL A 508 -4.44 8.48 4.16
N GLY A 509 -3.30 8.53 3.48
CA GLY A 509 -3.24 8.18 2.06
C GLY A 509 -1.85 7.78 1.59
N ILE A 510 -1.82 7.08 0.46
CA ILE A 510 -0.59 6.72 -0.25
C ILE A 510 -0.24 7.87 -1.19
N THR A 511 1.03 8.27 -1.22
CA THR A 511 1.55 9.37 -2.06
C THR A 511 2.54 8.84 -3.12
N LEU A 512 3.13 9.72 -3.94
CA LEU A 512 4.20 9.36 -4.84
C LEU A 512 5.48 9.04 -4.04
N LYS A 513 6.15 7.93 -4.37
CA LYS A 513 7.39 7.54 -3.69
C LYS A 513 8.45 8.65 -3.81
N PHE A 514 9.18 8.90 -2.73
CA PHE A 514 10.46 9.59 -2.80
C PHE A 514 11.53 8.60 -3.29
N GLY A 515 12.56 9.12 -3.96
CA GLY A 515 13.59 8.29 -4.58
C GLY A 515 13.12 7.53 -5.82
N ARG A 516 14.06 6.90 -6.52
CA ARG A 516 13.79 6.05 -7.67
C ARG A 516 14.16 4.62 -7.38
#